data_AF-A0A6N8JAM5-F1
#
_entry.id   AF-A0A6N8JAM5-F1
#
_cell.length_a   1.000
_cell.length_b   1.000
_cell.length_c   1.000
_cell.angle_alpha   90.00
_cell.angle_beta   90.00
_cell.angle_gamma   90.00
#
_symmetry.space_group_name_H-M   'P 1'
#
loop_
_entity.id
_entity.type
_entity.pdbx_description
1 polymer ?
#
loop_
_entity_poly.entity_id
_entity_poly.type
_entity_poly.pdbx_seq_one_letter_code
_entity_poly.pdbx_strand_id
1 'polypeptide(L)'
;MIRPLFTLARVLLFWFCCAASLALFSPLTRDLPGPWPQLLSILPAVASALGLSLLFIRWEKLSLPDIGLLPGRRTLSHLLTGLLTGSVLVTFQFLVVLTGGHLKIVRSPEAGFITIGSNLLLFLLVACREEIAFRGYPLRSLDRTAGRLTAQLVVAALFIAEHVVGGMTWPGAIIGAGMGAWLFGLAALRSKGIALPIGIHTAWNFGQWAWGLKSGNGIYKVIIEKGYEARAEQLGWLGFVVAMGSAIVILYYRKDDAHERIPQC
;
A
#
# COMPACT_ATOMS: atom_id res chain seq x y z
N MET A 1 23.62 9.09 20.09
CA MET A 1 23.41 9.13 18.63
C MET A 1 23.31 7.69 18.13
N ILE A 2 22.11 7.22 17.75
CA ILE A 2 21.93 5.85 17.23
C ILE A 2 22.64 5.79 15.87
N ARG A 3 23.56 4.83 15.68
CA ARG A 3 24.26 4.70 14.40
C ARG A 3 23.29 4.13 13.34
N PRO A 4 23.30 4.65 12.10
CA PRO A 4 22.41 4.19 11.03
C PRO A 4 22.40 2.68 10.81
N LEU A 5 23.55 2.02 11.01
CA LEU A 5 23.69 0.58 10.89
C LEU A 5 22.83 -0.21 11.89
N PHE A 6 22.72 0.26 13.14
CA PHE A 6 21.89 -0.41 14.16
C PHE A 6 20.40 -0.24 13.86
N THR A 7 20.00 0.95 13.38
CA THR A 7 18.63 1.17 12.93
C THR A 7 18.29 0.26 11.76
N LEU A 8 19.16 0.16 10.76
CA LEU A 8 18.96 -0.74 9.63
C LEU A 8 18.79 -2.20 10.10
N ALA A 9 19.66 -2.69 10.98
CA ALA A 9 19.56 -4.04 11.53
C ALA A 9 18.21 -4.30 12.23
N ARG A 10 17.72 -3.35 13.02
CA ARG A 10 16.40 -3.47 13.67
C ARG A 10 15.25 -3.39 12.68
N VAL A 11 15.36 -2.56 11.65
CA VAL A 11 14.35 -2.50 10.59
C VAL A 11 14.28 -3.83 9.82
N LEU A 12 15.43 -4.44 9.52
CA LEU A 12 15.47 -5.77 8.88
C LEU A 12 14.84 -6.84 9.78
N LEU A 13 15.15 -6.82 11.09
CA LEU A 13 14.56 -7.74 12.06
C LEU A 13 13.03 -7.53 12.17
N PHE A 14 12.59 -6.28 12.29
CA PHE A 14 11.17 -5.92 12.35
C PHE A 14 10.43 -6.43 11.11
N TRP A 15 10.98 -6.14 9.92
CA TRP A 15 10.42 -6.58 8.64
C TRP A 15 10.33 -8.10 8.58
N PHE A 16 11.40 -8.81 8.95
CA PHE A 16 11.40 -10.28 8.99
C PHE A 16 10.33 -10.83 9.94
N CYS A 17 10.17 -10.25 11.14
CA CYS A 17 9.12 -10.65 12.08
C CYS A 17 7.70 -10.40 11.51
N CYS A 18 7.47 -9.28 10.83
CA CYS A 18 6.20 -8.98 10.17
C CYS A 18 5.90 -9.93 9.00
N ALA A 19 6.90 -10.29 8.21
CA ALA A 19 6.77 -11.24 7.11
C ALA A 19 6.53 -12.66 7.63
N ALA A 20 7.28 -13.11 8.64
CA ALA A 20 7.10 -14.40 9.30
C ALA A 20 5.71 -14.52 9.93
N SER A 21 5.23 -13.47 10.61
CA SER A 21 3.87 -13.41 11.15
C SER A 21 2.82 -13.64 10.07
N LEU A 22 2.91 -12.96 8.94
CA LEU A 22 1.98 -13.14 7.82
C LEU A 22 2.03 -14.57 7.26
N ALA A 23 3.22 -15.12 7.08
CA ALA A 23 3.43 -16.48 6.58
C ALA A 23 2.89 -17.56 7.53
N LEU A 24 2.91 -17.32 8.84
CA LEU A 24 2.36 -18.23 9.85
C LEU A 24 0.83 -18.27 9.86
N PHE A 25 0.17 -17.12 9.66
CA PHE A 25 -1.30 -17.05 9.74
C PHE A 25 -2.00 -17.47 8.45
N SER A 26 -1.36 -17.28 7.28
CA SER A 26 -1.98 -17.57 5.99
C SER A 26 -2.41 -19.05 5.81
N PRO A 27 -1.64 -20.08 6.22
CA PRO A 27 -2.05 -21.47 6.09
C PRO A 27 -3.23 -21.87 7.00
N LEU A 28 -3.41 -21.18 8.14
CA LEU A 28 -4.39 -21.57 9.16
C LEU A 28 -5.84 -21.34 8.76
N THR A 29 -6.06 -20.46 7.79
CA THR A 29 -7.42 -20.07 7.35
C THR A 29 -7.75 -20.53 5.93
N ARG A 30 -6.78 -21.17 5.24
CA ARG A 30 -6.86 -21.49 3.81
C ARG A 30 -8.03 -22.40 3.43
N ASP A 31 -8.42 -23.29 4.35
CA ASP A 31 -9.42 -24.33 4.11
C ASP A 31 -10.85 -23.86 4.44
N LEU A 32 -11.04 -22.58 4.80
CA LEU A 32 -12.36 -22.02 5.08
C LEU A 32 -13.12 -21.68 3.77
N PRO A 33 -14.45 -21.86 3.72
CA PRO A 33 -15.24 -21.50 2.55
C PRO A 33 -15.41 -19.97 2.43
N GLY A 34 -15.63 -19.49 1.20
CA GLY A 34 -16.02 -18.10 0.94
C GLY A 34 -14.88 -17.07 1.09
N PRO A 35 -15.19 -15.77 1.36
CA PRO A 35 -14.18 -14.71 1.45
C PRO A 35 -13.45 -14.66 2.82
N TRP A 36 -13.87 -15.51 3.75
CA TRP A 36 -13.40 -15.52 5.14
C TRP A 36 -11.92 -15.89 5.34
N PRO A 37 -11.29 -16.81 4.56
CA PRO A 37 -9.88 -17.15 4.70
C PRO A 37 -8.96 -15.92 4.78
N GLN A 38 -9.13 -14.99 3.84
CA GLN A 38 -8.25 -13.84 3.67
C GLN A 38 -8.50 -12.82 4.79
N LEU A 39 -9.76 -12.51 5.08
CA LEU A 39 -10.14 -11.61 6.18
C LEU A 39 -9.65 -12.12 7.55
N LEU A 40 -9.78 -13.42 7.81
CA LEU A 40 -9.34 -13.99 9.07
C LEU A 40 -7.81 -14.10 9.18
N SER A 41 -7.10 -14.26 8.06
CA SER A 41 -5.62 -14.25 8.07
C SER A 41 -5.02 -12.85 8.25
N ILE A 42 -5.67 -11.80 7.73
CA ILE A 42 -5.10 -10.45 7.74
C ILE A 42 -5.26 -9.77 9.10
N LEU A 43 -6.32 -10.05 9.85
CA LEU A 43 -6.55 -9.49 11.19
C LEU A 43 -5.39 -9.75 12.17
N PRO A 44 -4.92 -11.00 12.39
CA PRO A 44 -3.79 -11.25 13.26
C PRO A 44 -2.47 -10.69 12.71
N ALA A 45 -2.32 -10.57 11.38
CA ALA A 45 -1.17 -9.91 10.76
C ALA A 45 -1.15 -8.40 11.04
N VAL A 46 -2.29 -7.71 10.99
CA VAL A 46 -2.42 -6.30 11.42
C VAL A 46 -2.07 -6.16 12.89
N ALA A 47 -2.65 -7.00 13.75
CA ALA A 47 -2.41 -6.97 15.19
C ALA A 47 -0.93 -7.21 15.51
N SER A 48 -0.29 -8.13 14.81
CA SER A 48 1.14 -8.43 14.93
C SER A 48 2.01 -7.27 14.45
N ALA A 49 1.68 -6.61 13.33
CA ALA A 49 2.39 -5.41 12.86
C ALA A 49 2.30 -4.26 13.89
N LEU A 50 1.13 -4.06 14.50
CA LEU A 50 0.94 -3.09 15.60
C LEU A 50 1.74 -3.48 16.84
N GLY A 51 1.64 -4.73 17.28
CA GLY A 51 2.36 -5.24 18.46
C GLY A 51 3.88 -5.14 18.31
N LEU A 52 4.41 -5.53 17.15
CA LEU A 52 5.82 -5.36 16.82
C LEU A 52 6.20 -3.87 16.78
N SER A 53 5.34 -3.01 16.24
CA SER A 53 5.61 -1.56 16.22
C SER A 53 5.75 -1.02 17.64
N LEU A 54 4.86 -1.41 18.54
CA LEU A 54 4.92 -1.04 19.96
C LEU A 54 6.19 -1.57 20.66
N LEU A 55 6.61 -2.79 20.34
CA LEU A 55 7.83 -3.38 20.90
C LEU A 55 9.07 -2.61 20.43
N PHE A 56 9.19 -2.35 19.13
CA PHE A 56 10.37 -1.73 18.55
C PHE A 56 10.48 -0.23 18.89
N ILE A 57 9.36 0.50 18.97
CA ILE A 57 9.42 1.89 19.45
C ILE A 57 9.87 1.94 20.92
N ARG A 58 9.44 1.01 21.77
CA ARG A 58 9.92 0.94 23.17
C ARG A 58 11.41 0.63 23.23
N TRP A 59 11.89 -0.28 22.38
CA TRP A 59 13.32 -0.60 22.27
C TRP A 59 14.15 0.62 21.85
N GLU A 60 13.65 1.43 20.92
CA GLU A 60 14.34 2.65 20.46
C GLU A 60 14.03 3.90 21.28
N LYS A 61 13.20 3.81 22.32
CA LYS A 61 12.70 4.95 23.10
C LYS A 61 11.98 5.99 22.23
N LEU A 62 11.27 5.52 21.21
CA LEU A 62 10.36 6.29 20.35
C LEU A 62 8.92 6.19 20.87
N SER A 63 8.05 7.08 20.39
CA SER A 63 6.62 7.14 20.72
C SER A 63 5.72 6.82 19.51
N LEU A 64 4.42 6.63 19.72
CA LEU A 64 3.46 6.41 18.62
C LEU A 64 3.35 7.60 17.64
N PRO A 65 3.34 8.87 18.10
CA PRO A 65 3.46 10.03 17.21
C PRO A 65 4.70 9.99 16.33
N ASP A 66 5.84 9.52 16.86
CA ASP A 66 7.11 9.50 16.16
C ASP A 66 7.07 8.67 14.88
N ILE A 67 6.28 7.59 14.91
CA ILE A 67 6.09 6.68 13.80
C ILE A 67 4.78 6.95 13.02
N GLY A 68 4.04 8.01 13.35
CA GLY A 68 2.84 8.40 12.63
C GLY A 68 1.63 7.48 12.84
N LEU A 69 1.62 6.69 13.93
CA LEU A 69 0.53 5.78 14.29
C LEU A 69 -0.49 6.37 15.26
N LEU A 70 -0.21 7.52 15.90
CA LEU A 70 -1.19 8.17 16.77
C LEU A 70 -2.19 8.99 15.92
N PRO A 71 -3.51 8.70 15.98
CA PRO A 71 -4.50 9.51 15.30
C PRO A 71 -4.52 10.95 15.83
N GLY A 72 -4.68 11.91 14.92
CA GLY A 72 -4.82 13.33 15.23
C GLY A 72 -6.02 13.95 14.52
N ARG A 73 -6.20 15.27 14.68
CA ARG A 73 -7.37 15.99 14.14
C ARG A 73 -7.53 15.88 12.61
N ARG A 74 -6.42 15.75 11.88
CA ARG A 74 -6.41 15.62 10.41
C ARG A 74 -6.48 14.18 9.91
N THR A 75 -6.48 13.17 10.79
CA THR A 75 -6.46 11.76 10.38
C THR A 75 -7.61 11.40 9.44
N LEU A 76 -8.84 11.78 9.77
CA LEU A 76 -9.99 11.52 8.91
C LEU A 76 -9.87 12.26 7.57
N SER A 77 -9.48 13.54 7.58
CA SER A 77 -9.29 14.33 6.36
C SER A 77 -8.20 13.73 5.45
N HIS A 78 -7.08 13.29 6.02
CA HIS A 78 -6.00 12.61 5.30
C HIS A 78 -6.48 11.28 4.71
N LEU A 79 -7.23 10.48 5.48
CA LEU A 79 -7.80 9.23 4.98
C LEU A 79 -8.74 9.47 3.80
N LEU A 80 -9.69 10.42 3.92
CA LEU A 80 -10.62 10.76 2.85
C LEU A 80 -9.92 11.34 1.61
N THR A 81 -8.93 12.20 1.82
CA THR A 81 -8.09 12.74 0.73
C THR A 81 -7.34 11.62 0.04
N GLY A 82 -6.83 10.64 0.80
CA GLY A 82 -6.17 9.46 0.27
C GLY A 82 -7.10 8.59 -0.56
N LEU A 83 -8.30 8.29 -0.05
CA LEU A 83 -9.32 7.53 -0.76
C LEU A 83 -9.71 8.21 -2.07
N LEU A 84 -9.93 9.53 -2.06
CA LEU A 84 -10.21 10.30 -3.26
C LEU A 84 -9.05 10.23 -4.26
N THR A 85 -7.83 10.45 -3.77
CA THR A 85 -6.62 10.41 -4.61
C THR A 85 -6.45 9.03 -5.26
N GLY A 86 -6.49 7.96 -4.48
CA GLY A 86 -6.38 6.59 -5.01
C GLY A 86 -7.49 6.25 -6.00
N SER A 87 -8.72 6.72 -5.76
CA SER A 87 -9.84 6.55 -6.69
C SER A 87 -9.63 7.28 -8.02
N VAL A 88 -9.08 8.50 -7.99
CA VAL A 88 -8.72 9.24 -9.21
C VAL A 88 -7.62 8.50 -9.98
N LEU A 89 -6.58 8.05 -9.30
CA LEU A 89 -5.46 7.36 -9.93
C LEU A 89 -5.91 6.06 -10.61
N VAL A 90 -6.69 5.23 -9.93
CA VAL A 90 -7.13 3.94 -10.49
C VAL A 90 -8.18 4.12 -11.60
N THR A 91 -9.02 5.16 -11.49
CA THR A 91 -9.94 5.53 -12.56
C THR A 91 -9.16 5.99 -13.79
N PHE A 92 -8.11 6.79 -13.62
CA PHE A 92 -7.23 7.17 -14.72
C PHE A 92 -6.60 5.94 -15.38
N GLN A 93 -6.05 4.99 -14.60
CA GLN A 93 -5.51 3.74 -15.15
C GLN A 93 -6.56 3.00 -15.99
N PHE A 94 -7.78 2.87 -15.46
CA PHE A 94 -8.88 2.22 -16.15
C PHE A 94 -9.24 2.94 -17.46
N LEU A 95 -9.34 4.28 -17.45
CA LEU A 95 -9.61 5.07 -18.65
C LEU A 95 -8.55 4.88 -19.74
N VAL A 96 -7.26 4.78 -19.38
CA VAL A 96 -6.18 4.47 -20.33
C VAL A 96 -6.41 3.09 -20.97
N VAL A 97 -6.80 2.08 -20.20
CA VAL A 97 -7.14 0.75 -20.74
C VAL A 97 -8.30 0.84 -21.76
N LEU A 98 -9.32 1.65 -21.50
CA LEU A 98 -10.47 1.84 -22.41
C LEU A 98 -10.07 2.40 -23.77
N THR A 99 -8.98 3.19 -23.86
CA THR A 99 -8.50 3.74 -25.13
C THR A 99 -7.99 2.66 -26.10
N GLY A 100 -7.70 1.46 -25.60
CA GLY A 100 -7.25 0.33 -26.42
C GLY A 100 -8.30 -0.21 -27.37
N GLY A 101 -9.58 0.07 -27.10
CA GLY A 101 -10.70 -0.61 -27.76
C GLY A 101 -10.69 -2.11 -27.47
N HIS A 102 -11.48 -2.88 -28.22
CA HIS A 102 -11.41 -4.35 -28.22
C HIS A 102 -11.59 -5.01 -26.85
N LEU A 103 -12.43 -4.41 -26.01
CA LEU A 103 -12.81 -4.95 -24.71
C LEU A 103 -14.30 -4.77 -24.46
N LYS A 104 -14.85 -5.68 -23.66
CA LYS A 104 -16.22 -5.62 -23.15
C LYS A 104 -16.19 -5.61 -21.63
N ILE A 105 -16.85 -4.61 -21.05
CA ILE A 105 -17.04 -4.53 -19.60
C ILE A 105 -18.34 -5.27 -19.27
N VAL A 106 -18.26 -6.27 -18.41
CA VAL A 106 -19.42 -7.05 -17.98
C VAL A 106 -19.49 -7.03 -16.45
N ARG A 107 -20.68 -6.81 -15.88
CA ARG A 107 -20.87 -6.92 -14.43
C ARG A 107 -20.74 -8.38 -14.00
N SER A 108 -19.95 -8.65 -12.97
CA SER A 108 -19.84 -10.00 -12.40
C SER A 108 -21.15 -10.42 -11.73
N PRO A 109 -21.68 -11.62 -12.02
CA PRO A 109 -22.83 -12.17 -11.29
C PRO A 109 -22.58 -12.29 -9.78
N GLU A 110 -21.31 -12.47 -9.40
CA GLU A 110 -20.87 -12.66 -8.01
C GLU A 110 -20.73 -11.33 -7.23
N ALA A 111 -20.90 -10.18 -7.88
CA ALA A 111 -20.72 -8.84 -7.30
C ALA A 111 -21.97 -8.36 -6.53
N GLY A 112 -22.31 -9.12 -5.48
CA GLY A 112 -23.32 -8.75 -4.49
C GLY A 112 -22.79 -7.84 -3.39
N PHE A 113 -23.70 -7.31 -2.56
CA PHE A 113 -23.38 -6.41 -1.45
C PHE A 113 -22.33 -6.98 -0.49
N ILE A 114 -22.46 -8.26 -0.12
CA ILE A 114 -21.53 -8.96 0.78
C ILE A 114 -20.12 -9.06 0.15
N THR A 115 -20.03 -9.43 -1.13
CA THR A 115 -18.75 -9.53 -1.86
C THR A 115 -18.05 -8.18 -1.93
N ILE A 116 -18.78 -7.12 -2.23
CA ILE A 116 -18.23 -5.76 -2.32
C ILE A 116 -17.76 -5.27 -0.94
N GLY A 117 -18.60 -5.41 0.09
CA GLY A 117 -18.28 -5.00 1.45
C GLY A 117 -17.09 -5.77 2.05
N SER A 118 -17.04 -7.09 1.85
CA SER A 118 -15.93 -7.93 2.33
C SER A 118 -14.60 -7.61 1.63
N ASN A 119 -14.60 -7.37 0.31
CA ASN A 119 -13.38 -6.97 -0.41
C ASN A 119 -12.93 -5.56 -0.04
N LEU A 120 -13.84 -4.60 0.15
CA LEU A 120 -13.49 -3.27 0.63
C LEU A 120 -12.82 -3.34 2.01
N LEU A 121 -13.40 -4.13 2.93
CA LEU A 121 -12.81 -4.36 4.24
C LEU A 121 -11.45 -5.06 4.14
N LEU A 122 -11.33 -6.07 3.28
CA LEU A 122 -10.09 -6.79 3.06
C LEU A 122 -8.97 -5.85 2.58
N PHE A 123 -9.22 -5.05 1.53
CA PHE A 123 -8.20 -4.13 1.01
C PHE A 123 -7.86 -3.01 1.99
N LEU A 124 -8.81 -2.57 2.82
CA LEU A 124 -8.52 -1.66 3.93
C LEU A 124 -7.58 -2.30 4.95
N LEU A 125 -7.84 -3.55 5.35
CA LEU A 125 -7.00 -4.27 6.33
C LEU A 125 -5.61 -4.59 5.78
N VAL A 126 -5.50 -4.96 4.50
CA VAL A 126 -4.22 -5.16 3.80
C VAL A 126 -3.44 -3.85 3.78
N ALA A 127 -4.06 -2.74 3.38
CA ALA A 127 -3.44 -1.42 3.41
C ALA A 127 -2.99 -1.05 4.84
N CYS A 128 -3.84 -1.24 5.85
CA CYS A 128 -3.44 -1.01 7.25
C CYS A 128 -2.21 -1.83 7.63
N ARG A 129 -2.19 -3.14 7.39
CA ARG A 129 -1.06 -4.01 7.73
C ARG A 129 0.22 -3.51 7.08
N GLU A 130 0.18 -3.25 5.78
CA GLU A 130 1.36 -2.85 5.02
C GLU A 130 1.83 -1.44 5.38
N GLU A 131 0.93 -0.47 5.52
CA GLU A 131 1.31 0.89 5.91
C GLU A 131 1.88 0.94 7.35
N ILE A 132 1.35 0.15 8.27
CA ILE A 132 1.93 0.00 9.62
C ILE A 132 3.33 -0.63 9.53
N ALA A 133 3.45 -1.73 8.79
CA ALA A 133 4.70 -2.51 8.70
C ALA A 133 5.81 -1.78 7.95
N PHE A 134 5.50 -0.88 7.01
CA PHE A 134 6.52 -0.23 6.19
C PHE A 134 6.65 1.27 6.44
N ARG A 135 5.54 1.99 6.65
CA ARG A 135 5.51 3.47 6.74
C ARG A 135 5.50 3.95 8.19
N GLY A 136 5.14 3.06 9.12
CA GLY A 136 5.27 3.26 10.55
C GLY A 136 6.73 3.24 11.00
N TYR A 137 7.11 2.21 11.75
CA TYR A 137 8.44 2.14 12.36
C TYR A 137 9.60 2.17 11.35
N PRO A 138 9.63 1.35 10.28
CA PRO A 138 10.80 1.29 9.38
C PRO A 138 11.14 2.61 8.68
N LEU A 139 10.18 3.18 7.96
CA LEU A 139 10.40 4.43 7.23
C LEU A 139 10.81 5.56 8.18
N ARG A 140 10.16 5.66 9.36
CA ARG A 140 10.38 6.77 10.30
C ARG A 140 11.70 6.67 11.04
N SER A 141 12.10 5.48 11.46
CA SER A 141 13.40 5.31 12.13
C SER A 141 14.56 5.54 11.14
N LEU A 142 14.44 5.04 9.89
CA LEU A 142 15.44 5.30 8.85
C LEU A 142 15.48 6.77 8.41
N ASP A 143 14.35 7.45 8.26
CA ASP A 143 14.30 8.88 7.88
C ASP A 143 15.06 9.73 8.91
N ARG A 144 14.89 9.43 10.21
CA ARG A 144 15.57 10.13 11.31
C ARG A 144 17.08 9.90 11.36
N THR A 145 17.56 8.72 10.97
CA THR A 145 18.95 8.30 11.21
C THR A 145 19.81 8.30 9.96
N ALA A 146 19.23 8.01 8.80
CA ALA A 146 19.92 7.85 7.52
C ALA A 146 19.39 8.79 6.42
N GLY A 147 18.36 9.58 6.72
CA GLY A 147 17.76 10.55 5.82
C GLY A 147 16.69 9.97 4.90
N ARG A 148 15.84 10.86 4.40
CA ARG A 148 14.63 10.56 3.61
C ARG A 148 14.87 9.65 2.42
N LEU A 149 15.91 9.92 1.63
CA LEU A 149 16.19 9.17 0.41
C LEU A 149 16.57 7.72 0.73
N THR A 150 17.49 7.52 1.68
CA THR A 150 17.91 6.20 2.15
C THR A 150 16.74 5.41 2.71
N ALA A 151 15.90 6.05 3.52
CA ALA A 151 14.71 5.43 4.10
C ALA A 151 13.75 4.92 3.02
N GLN A 152 13.47 5.75 2.00
CA GLN A 152 12.61 5.36 0.88
C GLN A 152 13.19 4.21 0.06
N LEU A 153 14.49 4.26 -0.26
CA LEU A 153 15.15 3.20 -1.02
C LEU A 153 15.11 1.85 -0.28
N VAL A 154 15.45 1.84 1.00
CA VAL A 154 15.45 0.61 1.82
C VAL A 154 14.04 0.07 1.97
N VAL A 155 13.06 0.90 2.34
CA VAL A 155 11.67 0.46 2.51
C VAL A 155 11.06 -0.02 1.20
N ALA A 156 11.36 0.63 0.07
CA ALA A 156 10.93 0.16 -1.25
C ALA A 156 11.54 -1.20 -1.60
N ALA A 157 12.84 -1.41 -1.34
CA ALA A 157 13.49 -2.68 -1.57
C ALA A 157 12.87 -3.82 -0.74
N LEU A 158 12.60 -3.58 0.55
CA LEU A 158 11.94 -4.56 1.41
C LEU A 158 10.51 -4.87 0.96
N PHE A 159 9.77 -3.85 0.53
CA PHE A 159 8.40 -4.00 0.03
C PHE A 159 8.36 -4.82 -1.28
N ILE A 160 9.28 -4.54 -2.22
CA ILE A 160 9.46 -5.29 -3.45
C ILE A 160 9.82 -6.74 -3.13
N ALA A 161 10.77 -6.97 -2.23
CA ALA A 161 11.20 -8.31 -1.83
C ALA A 161 10.04 -9.14 -1.27
N GLU A 162 9.21 -8.57 -0.39
CA GLU A 162 8.05 -9.26 0.16
C GLU A 162 7.03 -9.63 -0.93
N HIS A 163 6.82 -8.78 -1.93
CA HIS A 163 5.93 -9.07 -3.05
C HIS A 163 6.48 -10.17 -3.98
N VAL A 164 7.78 -10.20 -4.23
CA VAL A 164 8.43 -11.27 -5.00
C VAL A 164 8.29 -12.61 -4.27
N VAL A 165 8.56 -12.63 -2.95
CA VAL A 165 8.36 -13.83 -2.10
C VAL A 165 6.89 -14.25 -2.10
N GLY A 166 5.96 -13.30 -2.15
CA GLY A 166 4.52 -13.53 -2.30
C GLY A 166 4.07 -14.02 -3.69
N GLY A 167 5.00 -14.21 -4.64
CA GLY A 167 4.73 -14.78 -5.97
C GLY A 167 4.58 -13.76 -7.10
N MET A 168 4.82 -12.47 -6.85
CA MET A 168 4.84 -11.47 -7.92
C MET A 168 6.08 -11.61 -8.80
N THR A 169 5.94 -11.41 -10.11
CA THR A 169 7.11 -11.36 -11.02
C THR A 169 8.00 -10.17 -10.68
N TRP A 170 9.30 -10.26 -10.95
CA TRP A 170 10.24 -9.15 -10.72
C TRP A 170 9.81 -7.83 -11.38
N PRO A 171 9.41 -7.79 -12.67
CA PRO A 171 8.92 -6.56 -13.29
C PRO A 171 7.66 -6.02 -12.59
N GLY A 172 6.72 -6.91 -12.23
CA GLY A 172 5.51 -6.54 -11.52
C GLY A 172 5.79 -5.98 -10.13
N ALA A 173 6.76 -6.55 -9.41
CA ALA A 173 7.14 -6.09 -8.08
C ALA A 173 7.89 -4.75 -8.15
N ILE A 174 8.82 -4.59 -9.10
CA ILE A 174 9.59 -3.35 -9.24
C ILE A 174 8.69 -2.19 -9.71
N ILE A 175 7.87 -2.40 -10.74
CA ILE A 175 7.02 -1.34 -11.30
C ILE A 175 5.78 -1.17 -10.42
N GLY A 176 5.05 -2.25 -10.14
CA GLY A 176 3.82 -2.23 -9.35
C GLY A 176 4.07 -1.87 -7.89
N ALA A 177 4.61 -2.82 -7.13
CA ALA A 177 4.83 -2.65 -5.69
C ALA A 177 5.86 -1.55 -5.39
N GLY A 178 6.91 -1.44 -6.20
CA GLY A 178 7.98 -0.44 -6.02
C GLY A 178 7.49 1.00 -6.20
N MET A 179 6.76 1.33 -7.28
CA MET A 179 6.22 2.69 -7.43
C MET A 179 5.18 3.00 -6.34
N GLY A 180 4.33 2.03 -5.98
CA GLY A 180 3.44 2.15 -4.83
C GLY A 180 4.21 2.46 -3.55
N ALA A 181 5.34 1.77 -3.32
CA ALA A 181 6.17 1.97 -2.14
C ALA A 181 6.71 3.40 -2.03
N TRP A 182 7.14 3.97 -3.16
CA TRP A 182 7.57 5.36 -3.24
C TRP A 182 6.43 6.32 -2.95
N LEU A 183 5.27 6.14 -3.62
CA LEU A 183 4.10 7.00 -3.46
C LEU A 183 3.61 7.01 -2.00
N PHE A 184 3.40 5.83 -1.42
CA PHE A 184 2.89 5.68 -0.05
C PHE A 184 3.88 6.21 0.98
N GLY A 185 5.18 5.98 0.76
CA GLY A 185 6.23 6.55 1.62
C GLY A 185 6.27 8.07 1.58
N LEU A 186 6.17 8.70 0.39
CA LEU A 186 6.08 10.15 0.27
C LEU A 186 4.82 10.68 0.94
N ALA A 187 3.68 10.06 0.69
CA ALA A 187 2.41 10.40 1.32
C ALA A 187 2.54 10.36 2.85
N ALA A 188 3.08 9.26 3.42
CA ALA A 188 3.29 9.12 4.86
C ALA A 188 4.16 10.26 5.43
N LEU A 189 5.30 10.53 4.80
CA LEU A 189 6.25 11.54 5.26
C LEU A 189 5.63 12.94 5.25
N ARG A 190 4.89 13.28 4.19
CA ARG A 190 4.18 14.57 4.05
C ARG A 190 3.04 14.71 5.04
N SER A 191 2.17 13.71 5.18
CA SER A 191 1.04 13.78 6.11
C SER A 191 1.41 13.57 7.57
N LYS A 192 2.70 13.36 7.88
CA LYS A 192 3.24 13.05 9.22
C LYS A 192 2.49 11.90 9.91
N GLY A 193 1.93 10.97 9.14
CA GLY A 193 1.09 9.87 9.61
C GLY A 193 0.67 8.96 8.48
N ILE A 194 0.15 7.77 8.80
CA ILE A 194 -0.14 6.74 7.80
C ILE A 194 -1.57 6.78 7.23
N ALA A 195 -2.43 7.70 7.69
CA ALA A 195 -3.82 7.76 7.24
C ALA A 195 -3.97 8.09 5.74
N LEU A 196 -3.16 9.03 5.22
CA LEU A 196 -3.15 9.37 3.80
C LEU A 196 -2.76 8.17 2.92
N PRO A 197 -1.59 7.52 3.14
CA PRO A 197 -1.23 6.36 2.33
C PRO A 197 -2.20 5.18 2.51
N ILE A 198 -2.77 4.92 3.70
CA ILE A 198 -3.83 3.91 3.87
C ILE A 198 -4.99 4.19 2.92
N GLY A 199 -5.45 5.45 2.84
CA GLY A 199 -6.54 5.84 1.94
C GLY A 199 -6.19 5.61 0.47
N ILE A 200 -5.02 6.08 0.02
CA ILE A 200 -4.57 5.90 -1.37
C ILE A 200 -4.49 4.42 -1.71
N HIS A 201 -3.84 3.65 -0.85
CA HIS A 201 -3.59 2.23 -1.03
C HIS A 201 -4.90 1.42 -1.06
N THR A 202 -5.81 1.69 -0.12
CA THR A 202 -7.13 1.04 -0.07
C THR A 202 -7.91 1.30 -1.36
N ALA A 203 -8.04 2.57 -1.77
CA ALA A 203 -8.80 2.94 -2.96
C ALA A 203 -8.16 2.40 -4.25
N TRP A 204 -6.83 2.40 -4.33
CA TRP A 204 -6.11 1.82 -5.46
C TRP A 204 -6.39 0.33 -5.62
N ASN A 205 -6.17 -0.46 -4.57
CA ASN A 205 -6.38 -1.91 -4.61
C ASN A 205 -7.85 -2.29 -4.82
N PHE A 206 -8.75 -1.65 -4.08
CA PHE A 206 -10.18 -1.89 -4.24
C PHE A 206 -10.67 -1.47 -5.62
N GLY A 207 -10.21 -0.35 -6.16
CA GLY A 207 -10.56 0.11 -7.50
C GLY A 207 -10.05 -0.82 -8.59
N GLN A 208 -8.82 -1.33 -8.49
CA GLN A 208 -8.27 -2.28 -9.46
C GLN A 208 -9.09 -3.58 -9.45
N TRP A 209 -9.45 -4.07 -8.26
CA TRP A 209 -10.36 -5.19 -8.14
C TRP A 209 -11.75 -4.87 -8.71
N ALA A 210 -12.35 -3.73 -8.35
CA ALA A 210 -13.70 -3.34 -8.76
C ALA A 210 -13.83 -3.24 -10.28
N TRP A 211 -12.84 -2.64 -10.95
CA TRP A 211 -12.82 -2.49 -12.41
C TRP A 211 -12.36 -3.73 -13.17
N GLY A 212 -11.98 -4.81 -12.49
CA GLY A 212 -11.49 -6.04 -13.13
C GLY A 212 -10.08 -5.91 -13.70
N LEU A 213 -9.27 -4.99 -13.17
CA LEU A 213 -7.84 -4.82 -13.49
C LEU A 213 -6.93 -5.68 -12.61
N LYS A 214 -7.49 -6.35 -11.60
CA LYS A 214 -6.81 -7.30 -10.72
C LYS A 214 -7.38 -8.69 -10.91
N SER A 215 -6.58 -9.73 -10.69
CA SER A 215 -7.03 -11.12 -10.75
C SER A 215 -8.20 -11.40 -9.80
N GLY A 216 -9.16 -12.22 -10.24
CA GLY A 216 -10.37 -12.57 -9.49
C GLY A 216 -11.63 -11.91 -10.04
N ASN A 217 -12.79 -12.21 -9.44
CA ASN A 217 -14.07 -11.66 -9.87
C ASN A 217 -14.31 -10.32 -9.15
N GLY A 218 -13.99 -9.23 -9.85
CA GLY A 218 -14.30 -7.85 -9.47
C GLY A 218 -15.79 -7.52 -9.49
N ILE A 219 -16.15 -6.24 -9.34
CA ILE A 219 -17.52 -5.77 -9.64
C ILE A 219 -17.80 -5.91 -11.13
N TYR A 220 -16.80 -5.55 -11.93
CA TYR A 220 -16.77 -5.73 -13.36
C TYR A 220 -15.67 -6.71 -13.77
N LYS A 221 -15.85 -7.34 -14.93
CA LYS A 221 -14.85 -8.11 -15.65
C LYS A 221 -14.58 -7.41 -16.96
N VAL A 222 -13.31 -7.24 -17.29
CA VAL A 222 -12.87 -6.75 -18.60
C VAL A 222 -12.58 -7.98 -19.46
N ILE A 223 -13.44 -8.24 -20.43
CA ILE A 223 -13.26 -9.31 -21.41
C ILE A 223 -12.55 -8.69 -22.61
N ILE A 224 -11.30 -9.08 -22.83
CA ILE A 224 -10.49 -8.59 -23.95
C ILE A 224 -10.75 -9.48 -25.17
N GLU A 225 -10.91 -8.87 -26.33
CA GLU A 225 -11.03 -9.58 -27.60
C GLU A 225 -9.74 -10.34 -27.91
N LYS A 226 -9.87 -11.57 -28.44
CA LYS A 226 -8.74 -12.44 -28.73
C LYS A 226 -7.75 -11.77 -29.69
N GLY A 227 -6.48 -11.73 -29.33
CA GLY A 227 -5.41 -11.08 -30.09
C GLY A 227 -5.05 -9.67 -29.62
N TYR A 228 -5.83 -9.09 -28.70
CA TYR A 228 -5.59 -7.74 -28.14
C TYR A 228 -5.09 -7.76 -26.69
N GLU A 229 -4.84 -8.93 -26.10
CA GLU A 229 -4.46 -9.10 -24.69
C GLU A 229 -3.17 -8.36 -24.35
N ALA A 230 -2.13 -8.51 -25.18
CA ALA A 230 -0.85 -7.83 -24.97
C ALA A 230 -0.98 -6.30 -25.03
N ARG A 231 -1.83 -5.79 -25.93
CA ARG A 231 -2.09 -4.34 -26.04
C ARG A 231 -2.84 -3.82 -24.81
N ALA A 232 -3.85 -4.54 -24.34
CA ALA A 232 -4.59 -4.18 -23.14
C ALA A 232 -3.69 -4.20 -21.89
N GLU A 233 -2.80 -5.20 -21.78
CA GLU A 233 -1.80 -5.28 -20.71
C GLU A 233 -0.83 -4.09 -20.77
N GLN A 234 -0.27 -3.77 -21.94
CA GLN A 234 0.62 -2.63 -22.14
C GLN A 234 -0.04 -1.30 -21.75
N LEU A 235 -1.31 -1.10 -22.14
CA LEU A 235 -2.08 0.09 -21.75
C LEU A 235 -2.36 0.11 -20.24
N GLY A 236 -2.60 -1.05 -19.63
CA GLY A 236 -2.74 -1.19 -18.18
C GLY A 236 -1.48 -0.76 -17.44
N TRP A 237 -0.30 -1.19 -17.90
CA TRP A 237 0.99 -0.77 -17.36
C TRP A 237 1.31 0.70 -17.65
N LEU A 238 1.00 1.20 -18.85
CA LEU A 238 1.16 2.60 -19.19
C LEU A 238 0.32 3.49 -18.27
N GLY A 239 -0.97 3.17 -18.12
CA GLY A 239 -1.87 3.87 -17.22
C GLY A 239 -1.40 3.82 -15.77
N PHE A 240 -0.88 2.67 -15.32
CA PHE A 240 -0.27 2.51 -14.01
C PHE A 240 0.92 3.45 -13.81
N VAL A 241 1.91 3.39 -14.71
CA VAL A 241 3.16 4.15 -14.59
C VAL A 241 2.90 5.65 -14.66
N VAL A 242 2.01 6.10 -15.55
CA VAL A 242 1.64 7.51 -15.66
C VAL A 242 0.89 7.99 -14.42
N ALA A 243 -0.08 7.22 -13.90
CA ALA A 243 -0.80 7.56 -12.68
C ALA A 243 0.14 7.66 -11.47
N MET A 244 0.91 6.61 -11.22
CA MET A 244 1.82 6.55 -10.07
C MET A 244 2.95 7.57 -10.20
N GLY A 245 3.57 7.67 -11.37
CA GLY A 245 4.67 8.59 -11.64
C GLY A 245 4.26 10.05 -11.49
N SER A 246 3.10 10.44 -12.04
CA SER A 246 2.57 11.80 -11.87
C SER A 246 2.25 12.10 -10.40
N ALA A 247 1.63 11.17 -9.67
CA ALA A 247 1.34 11.34 -8.24
C ALA A 247 2.62 11.50 -7.40
N ILE A 248 3.65 10.70 -7.68
CA ILE A 248 4.96 10.80 -7.05
C ILE A 248 5.59 12.17 -7.31
N VAL A 249 5.63 12.62 -8.57
CA VAL A 249 6.18 13.93 -8.95
C VAL A 249 5.43 15.06 -8.27
N ILE A 250 4.09 15.04 -8.30
CA ILE A 250 3.25 16.06 -7.67
C ILE A 250 3.51 16.11 -6.16
N LEU A 251 3.53 14.96 -5.47
CA LEU A 251 3.81 14.93 -4.03
C LEU A 251 5.26 15.30 -3.71
N TYR A 252 6.22 15.00 -4.58
CA TYR A 252 7.62 15.35 -4.38
C TYR A 252 7.83 16.87 -4.46
N TYR A 253 7.22 17.55 -5.43
CA TYR A 253 7.39 19.00 -5.65
C TYR A 253 6.39 19.90 -4.91
N ARG A 254 5.31 19.35 -4.35
CA ARG A 254 4.39 20.12 -3.50
C ARG A 254 5.21 20.79 -2.38
N LYS A 255 5.08 22.11 -2.18
CA LYS A 255 5.74 22.79 -1.06
C LYS A 255 5.08 22.34 0.26
N ASP A 256 5.88 22.17 1.30
CA ASP A 256 5.33 21.97 2.64
C ASP A 256 4.61 23.26 3.08
N ASP A 257 3.38 23.14 3.58
CA ASP A 257 2.60 24.30 3.99
C ASP A 257 3.37 25.07 5.07
N ALA A 258 3.48 26.40 4.93
CA ALA A 258 4.31 27.26 5.78
C ALA A 258 4.00 27.18 7.29
N HIS A 259 2.85 26.62 7.66
CA HIS A 259 2.40 26.37 9.02
C HIS A 259 2.92 25.05 9.65
N GLU A 260 3.69 24.23 8.92
CA GLU A 260 4.12 22.91 9.37
C GLU A 260 5.58 22.83 9.84
N ARG A 261 6.29 23.96 9.90
CA ARG A 261 7.59 24.07 10.56
C ARG A 261 7.38 23.95 12.08
N ILE A 262 7.64 22.76 12.61
CA ILE A 262 7.88 22.58 14.05
C ILE A 262 9.15 23.40 14.37
N PRO A 263 9.13 24.30 15.36
CA PRO A 263 10.35 24.97 15.79
C PRO A 263 11.33 23.89 16.25
N GLN A 264 12.54 23.92 15.71
CA GLN A 264 13.65 23.12 16.24
C GLN A 264 13.91 23.64 17.66
N CYS A 265 13.51 22.87 18.66
CA CYS A 265 14.05 22.97 20.02
C CYS A 265 15.15 21.91 20.17
#